data_AF-A0AA88W1K0-F1
#
_entry.id   AF-A0AA88W1K0-F1
#
_cell.length_a   1.000
_cell.length_b   1.000
_cell.length_c   1.000
_cell.angle_alpha   90.00
_cell.angle_beta   90.00
_cell.angle_gamma   90.00
#
_symmetry.space_group_name_H-M   'P 1'
#
loop_
_entity.id
_entity.type
_entity.pdbx_description
1 polymer ?
#
loop_
_entity_poly.entity_id
_entity_poly.type
_entity_poly.pdbx_seq_one_letter_code
_entity_poly.pdbx_strand_id
1 'polypeptide(L)'
;MLLHAGIIACENLNKDSGAFAVSSSGKRRVLKKSMKKSGEEAYTCSTSEIEADKLKDWLETDKCIEACGLNRDVLGILSDSLLDHHFMQKLCSLQCYGSCPNIVDLYFSLAAGEEVYLPKLCEAVQGANSHREMTEIKSSGFVTPKPVSGVALPIKSMVAPMVAPAMPPY
;
A
#
# COMPACT_ATOMS: atom_id res chain seq x y z
N MET A 1 -6.17 3.96 36.02
CA MET A 1 -6.48 4.98 34.99
C MET A 1 -7.63 4.45 34.16
N LEU A 2 -8.85 4.89 34.50
CA LEU A 2 -10.06 4.63 33.71
C LEU A 2 -10.10 5.69 32.60
N LEU A 3 -9.88 5.27 31.34
CA LEU A 3 -10.22 6.11 30.19
C LEU A 3 -11.74 6.23 30.18
N HIS A 4 -12.22 7.45 30.40
CA HIS A 4 -13.63 7.77 30.32
C HIS A 4 -14.13 7.40 28.92
N ALA A 5 -15.27 6.72 28.85
CA ALA A 5 -16.09 6.61 27.66
C ALA A 5 -16.56 8.02 27.25
N GLY A 6 -15.65 8.78 26.65
CA GLY A 6 -15.85 10.13 26.16
C GLY A 6 -16.14 10.06 24.67
N ILE A 7 -17.29 10.58 24.27
CA ILE A 7 -17.68 10.81 22.88
C ILE A 7 -16.47 11.40 22.13
N ILE A 8 -16.00 10.74 21.08
CA ILE A 8 -14.91 11.27 20.26
C ILE A 8 -15.48 12.40 19.41
N ALA A 9 -15.41 13.62 19.95
CA ALA A 9 -15.71 14.84 19.20
C ALA A 9 -14.54 15.15 18.28
N CYS A 10 -14.81 15.16 16.97
CA CYS A 10 -13.82 15.38 15.93
C CYS A 10 -13.15 16.76 16.05
N GLU A 11 -13.88 17.74 16.57
CA GLU A 11 -13.43 19.10 16.86
C GLU A 11 -12.39 19.13 17.99
N ASN A 12 -12.33 18.09 18.83
CA ASN A 12 -11.35 17.93 19.91
C ASN A 12 -10.17 17.03 19.51
N LEU A 13 -10.17 16.46 18.30
CA LEU A 13 -9.04 15.70 17.79
C LEU A 13 -7.90 16.68 17.46
N ASN A 14 -6.73 16.43 18.04
CA ASN A 14 -5.53 17.21 17.71
C ASN A 14 -5.18 17.02 16.21
N LYS A 15 -4.31 17.90 15.70
CA LYS A 15 -3.79 17.89 14.32
C LYS A 15 -3.32 16.51 13.86
N ASP A 16 -2.83 15.71 14.81
CA ASP A 16 -2.25 14.40 14.55
C ASP A 16 -3.30 13.26 14.62
N SER A 17 -4.49 13.46 15.19
CA SER A 17 -5.47 12.38 15.43
C SER A 17 -6.62 12.35 14.42
N GLY A 18 -6.73 13.32 13.50
CA GLY A 18 -7.97 13.56 12.75
C GLY A 18 -8.26 12.67 11.54
N ALA A 19 -7.28 11.92 11.04
CA ALA A 19 -7.49 11.01 9.91
C ALA A 19 -7.99 9.65 10.43
N PHE A 20 -9.09 9.14 9.86
CA PHE A 20 -9.67 7.82 10.22
C PHE A 20 -10.32 7.74 11.61
N ALA A 21 -11.09 8.76 12.00
CA ALA A 21 -11.94 8.72 13.20
C ALA A 21 -13.40 8.36 12.86
N VAL A 22 -14.07 7.64 13.78
CA VAL A 22 -15.49 7.30 13.71
C VAL A 22 -16.20 7.90 14.92
N SER A 23 -17.20 8.73 14.66
CA SER A 23 -18.00 9.35 15.72
C SER A 23 -18.94 8.36 16.41
N SER A 24 -19.51 8.74 17.55
CA SER A 24 -20.52 7.96 18.28
C SER A 24 -21.76 7.58 17.45
N SER A 25 -22.08 8.34 16.40
CA SER A 25 -23.15 8.02 15.46
C SER A 25 -22.76 7.01 14.39
N GLY A 26 -21.53 6.48 14.41
CA GLY A 26 -21.01 5.52 13.42
C GLY A 26 -20.54 6.17 12.12
N LYS A 27 -20.63 7.49 11.99
CA LYS A 27 -20.19 8.21 10.80
C LYS A 27 -18.70 8.47 10.83
N ARG A 28 -18.01 8.19 9.72
CA ARG A 28 -16.60 8.51 9.54
C ARG A 28 -16.42 10.02 9.40
N ARG A 29 -15.38 10.52 10.05
CA ARG A 29 -15.03 11.94 10.03
C ARG A 29 -13.72 12.11 9.25
N VAL A 30 -13.70 13.12 8.41
CA VAL A 30 -12.52 13.56 7.65
C VAL A 30 -12.17 14.95 8.15
N LEU A 31 -11.00 15.06 8.78
CA LEU A 31 -10.44 16.37 9.11
C LEU A 31 -9.95 17.02 7.80
N LYS A 32 -10.52 18.15 7.42
CA LYS A 32 -10.08 18.95 6.27
C LYS A 32 -9.20 20.09 6.78
N LYS A 33 -7.98 20.20 6.24
CA LYS A 33 -7.13 21.37 6.46
C LYS A 33 -7.45 22.44 5.43
N SER A 34 -7.53 23.67 5.87
CA SER A 34 -7.67 24.86 5.05
C SER A 34 -6.67 25.91 5.53
N MET A 35 -6.22 26.80 4.67
CA MET A 35 -5.41 27.94 5.11
C MET A 35 -6.33 29.14 5.26
N LYS A 36 -6.34 29.76 6.43
CA LYS A 36 -7.03 31.03 6.63
C LYS A 36 -6.30 32.11 5.83
N LYS A 37 -7.02 33.20 5.52
CA LYS A 37 -6.43 34.39 4.88
C LYS A 37 -5.28 35.02 5.69
N SER A 38 -5.16 34.69 6.98
CA SER A 38 -4.05 35.10 7.86
C SER A 38 -2.78 34.26 7.69
N GLY A 39 -2.79 33.19 6.88
CA GLY A 39 -1.69 32.23 6.78
C GLY A 39 -1.71 31.13 7.85
N GLU A 40 -2.67 31.19 8.78
CA GLU A 40 -2.87 30.17 9.82
C GLU A 40 -3.59 28.93 9.26
N GLU A 41 -3.15 27.74 9.67
CA GLU A 41 -3.82 26.49 9.34
C GLU A 41 -5.14 26.37 10.13
N ALA A 42 -6.26 26.18 9.44
CA ALA A 42 -7.57 25.89 10.00
C ALA A 42 -7.97 24.45 9.70
N TYR A 43 -8.57 23.79 10.68
CA TYR A 43 -9.10 22.45 10.52
C TYR A 43 -10.61 22.46 10.65
N THR A 44 -11.29 21.86 9.69
CA THR A 44 -12.74 21.71 9.69
C THR A 44 -13.06 20.24 9.67
N CYS A 45 -13.83 19.78 10.65
CA CYS A 45 -14.33 18.42 10.60
C CYS A 45 -15.49 18.32 9.60
N SER A 46 -15.33 17.46 8.60
CA SER A 46 -16.43 17.06 7.72
C SER A 46 -16.80 15.61 8.00
N THR A 47 -18.08 15.31 8.03
CA THR A 47 -18.55 13.92 8.01
C THR A 47 -18.44 13.40 6.58
N SER A 48 -17.89 12.21 6.37
CA SER A 48 -18.06 11.54 5.08
C SER A 48 -19.43 10.88 5.01
N GLU A 49 -19.87 10.57 3.78
CA GLU A 49 -21.11 9.82 3.54
C GLU A 49 -20.95 8.32 3.81
N ILE A 50 -19.71 7.85 4.01
CA ILE A 50 -19.38 6.44 4.20
C ILE A 50 -19.46 6.09 5.69
N GLU A 51 -20.52 5.40 6.10
CA GLU A 51 -20.72 4.94 7.47
C GLU A 51 -19.81 3.74 7.80
N ALA A 52 -19.31 3.67 9.03
CA ALA A 52 -18.51 2.54 9.47
C ALA A 52 -19.41 1.40 9.95
N ASP A 53 -19.09 0.16 9.54
CA ASP A 53 -19.80 -1.02 10.01
C ASP A 53 -19.43 -1.31 11.46
N LYS A 54 -20.42 -1.25 12.36
CA LYS A 54 -20.32 -1.59 13.80
C LYS A 54 -19.31 -0.80 14.64
N LEU A 55 -18.53 0.11 14.05
CA LEU A 55 -17.58 0.95 14.77
C LEU A 55 -18.25 2.24 15.24
N LYS A 56 -18.02 2.59 16.52
CA LYS A 56 -18.46 3.84 17.14
C LYS A 56 -17.39 4.31 18.11
N ASP A 57 -17.18 5.62 18.19
CA ASP A 57 -16.15 6.22 19.04
C ASP A 57 -14.78 5.55 18.84
N TRP A 58 -14.40 5.37 17.57
CA TRP A 58 -13.15 4.71 17.17
C TRP A 58 -12.15 5.74 16.67
N LEU A 59 -10.90 5.56 17.07
CA LEU A 59 -9.76 6.33 16.57
C LEU A 59 -8.69 5.37 16.10
N GLU A 60 -8.31 5.48 14.83
CA GLU A 60 -7.25 4.63 14.30
C GLU A 60 -5.87 5.08 14.77
N THR A 61 -5.01 4.11 15.05
CA THR A 61 -3.67 4.40 15.60
C THR A 61 -2.67 4.76 14.50
N ASP A 62 -1.60 5.48 14.88
CA ASP A 62 -0.43 5.71 14.01
C ASP A 62 0.10 4.42 13.40
N LYS A 63 0.24 3.40 14.24
CA LYS A 63 0.70 2.08 13.83
C LYS A 63 -0.16 1.51 12.70
N CYS A 64 -1.46 1.70 12.78
CA CYS A 64 -2.37 1.21 11.75
C CYS A 64 -2.30 2.03 10.47
N ILE A 65 -2.20 3.35 10.58
CA ILE A 65 -2.02 4.24 9.43
C ILE A 65 -0.75 3.85 8.67
N GLU A 66 0.37 3.67 9.38
CA GLU A 66 1.63 3.24 8.79
C GLU A 66 1.57 1.82 8.21
N ALA A 67 1.00 0.86 8.95
CA ALA A 67 0.86 -0.53 8.50
C ALA A 67 0.06 -0.64 7.21
N CYS A 68 -0.97 0.19 7.06
CA CYS A 68 -1.82 0.23 5.87
C CYS A 68 -1.26 1.10 4.74
N GLY A 69 -0.06 1.69 4.89
CA GLY A 69 0.56 2.51 3.85
C GLY A 69 -0.11 3.87 3.65
N LEU A 70 -0.74 4.40 4.69
CA LEU A 70 -1.44 5.68 4.68
C LEU A 70 -0.59 6.77 5.32
N ASN A 71 -0.95 8.02 5.06
CA ASN A 71 -0.34 9.19 5.69
C ASN A 71 -1.44 10.12 6.24
N ARG A 72 -1.25 10.60 7.48
CA ARG A 72 -2.12 11.57 8.16
C ARG A 72 -2.21 12.91 7.43
N ASP A 73 -1.18 13.26 6.67
CA ASP A 73 -1.09 14.53 5.95
C ASP A 73 -1.84 14.53 4.61
N VAL A 74 -2.17 13.35 4.09
CA VAL A 74 -2.95 13.23 2.85
C VAL A 74 -4.43 13.35 3.21
N LEU A 75 -4.92 14.58 3.09
CA LEU A 75 -6.30 14.95 3.39
C LEU A 75 -7.22 14.49 2.25
N GLY A 76 -7.48 13.19 2.21
CA GLY A 76 -8.35 12.62 1.20
C GLY A 76 -8.11 11.13 1.03
N ILE A 77 -9.22 10.40 0.92
CA ILE A 77 -9.21 9.05 0.38
C ILE A 77 -9.03 9.23 -1.13
N LEU A 78 -7.92 8.76 -1.67
CA LEU A 78 -7.75 8.68 -3.11
C LEU A 78 -8.43 7.38 -3.58
N SER A 79 -9.55 7.50 -4.30
CA SER A 79 -10.23 6.33 -4.90
C SER A 79 -9.26 5.52 -5.78
N ASP A 80 -8.36 6.20 -6.49
CA ASP A 80 -7.33 5.56 -7.32
C ASP A 80 -6.28 4.76 -6.51
N SER A 81 -6.26 4.83 -5.18
CA SER A 81 -5.33 4.06 -4.35
C SER A 81 -5.52 2.54 -4.51
N LEU A 82 -6.72 2.06 -4.83
CA LEU A 82 -6.96 0.63 -5.07
C LEU A 82 -6.24 0.10 -6.33
N LEU A 83 -5.82 1.00 -7.22
CA LEU A 83 -5.02 0.67 -8.40
C LEU A 83 -3.51 0.71 -8.11
N ASP A 84 -3.09 1.33 -7.00
CA ASP A 84 -1.68 1.38 -6.61
C ASP A 84 -1.24 0.05 -5.98
N HIS A 85 -0.36 -0.65 -6.68
CA HIS A 85 0.14 -1.95 -6.25
C HIS A 85 0.86 -1.89 -4.89
N HIS A 86 1.64 -0.84 -4.63
CA HIS A 86 2.39 -0.72 -3.39
C HIS A 86 1.46 -0.47 -2.19
N PHE A 87 0.47 0.40 -2.34
CA PHE A 87 -0.58 0.60 -1.36
C PHE A 87 -1.34 -0.71 -1.10
N MET A 88 -1.76 -1.42 -2.15
CA MET A 88 -2.49 -2.68 -2.01
C MET A 88 -1.67 -3.76 -1.29
N GLN A 89 -0.35 -3.83 -1.48
CA GLN A 89 0.51 -4.71 -0.71
C GLN A 89 0.49 -4.39 0.80
N LYS A 90 0.49 -3.10 1.18
CA LYS A 90 0.42 -2.67 2.57
C LYS A 90 -0.98 -2.90 3.16
N LEU A 91 -2.04 -2.51 2.45
CA LEU A 91 -3.43 -2.71 2.86
C LEU A 91 -3.74 -4.20 3.10
N CYS A 92 -3.28 -5.08 2.22
CA CYS A 92 -3.49 -6.53 2.31
C CYS A 92 -2.44 -7.27 3.16
N SER A 93 -1.55 -6.55 3.83
CA SER A 93 -0.62 -7.13 4.81
C SER A 93 -1.37 -7.58 6.05
N LEU A 94 -0.83 -8.57 6.78
CA LEU A 94 -1.43 -9.05 8.03
C LEU A 94 -1.53 -7.94 9.09
N GLN A 95 -0.54 -7.04 9.10
CA GLN A 95 -0.46 -5.92 10.04
C GLN A 95 -1.58 -4.91 9.82
N CYS A 96 -2.02 -4.69 8.58
CA CYS A 96 -3.16 -3.83 8.28
C CYS A 96 -4.47 -4.62 8.31
N TYR A 97 -4.61 -5.59 7.42
CA TYR A 97 -5.87 -6.31 7.17
C TYR A 97 -6.41 -7.02 8.42
N GLY A 98 -5.51 -7.54 9.27
CA GLY A 98 -5.87 -8.26 10.48
C GLY A 98 -5.96 -7.41 11.75
N SER A 99 -5.49 -6.15 11.74
CA SER A 99 -5.34 -5.36 12.99
C SER A 99 -5.95 -3.96 12.94
N CYS A 100 -6.39 -3.48 11.78
CA CYS A 100 -6.80 -2.08 11.58
C CYS A 100 -8.24 -1.99 11.06
N PRO A 101 -9.24 -2.30 11.90
CA PRO A 101 -10.61 -2.55 11.45
C PRO A 101 -11.28 -1.35 10.79
N ASN A 102 -10.99 -0.11 11.22
CA ASN A 102 -11.64 1.06 10.60
C ASN A 102 -11.11 1.33 9.20
N ILE A 103 -9.79 1.22 8.98
CA ILE A 103 -9.18 1.38 7.66
C ILE A 103 -9.66 0.27 6.73
N VAL A 104 -9.66 -0.98 7.18
CA VAL A 104 -10.09 -2.13 6.37
C VAL A 104 -11.56 -2.00 5.98
N ASP A 105 -12.44 -1.68 6.93
CA ASP A 105 -13.87 -1.46 6.66
C ASP A 105 -14.11 -0.29 5.68
N LEU A 106 -13.28 0.76 5.77
CA LEU A 106 -13.36 1.90 4.84
C LEU A 106 -13.05 1.46 3.42
N TYR A 107 -11.93 0.76 3.21
CA TYR A 107 -11.55 0.29 1.88
C TYR A 107 -12.45 -0.82 1.35
N PHE A 108 -13.09 -1.60 2.23
CA PHE A 108 -14.13 -2.54 1.84
C PHE A 108 -15.35 -1.81 1.28
N SER A 109 -15.78 -0.73 1.96
CA SER A 109 -16.90 0.11 1.51
C SER A 109 -16.58 0.84 0.20
N LEU A 110 -15.36 1.34 0.04
CA LEU A 110 -14.90 2.01 -1.19
C LEU A 110 -14.87 1.03 -2.38
N ALA A 111 -14.24 -0.14 -2.19
CA ALA A 111 -14.20 -1.16 -3.23
C ALA A 111 -15.62 -1.61 -3.63
N ALA A 112 -16.52 -1.79 -2.67
CA ALA A 112 -17.91 -2.13 -2.95
C ALA A 112 -18.64 -1.03 -3.76
N GLY A 113 -18.34 0.25 -3.49
CA GLY A 113 -18.85 1.38 -4.27
C GLY A 113 -18.31 1.42 -5.71
N GLU A 114 -17.17 0.79 -5.96
CA GLU A 114 -16.58 0.58 -7.30
C GLU A 114 -16.96 -0.78 -7.91
N GLU A 115 -17.90 -1.52 -7.29
CA GLU A 115 -18.33 -2.86 -7.68
C GLU A 115 -17.20 -3.92 -7.64
N VAL A 116 -16.15 -3.67 -6.87
CA VAL A 116 -15.01 -4.57 -6.67
C VAL A 116 -15.04 -5.17 -5.27
N TYR A 117 -14.53 -6.40 -5.13
CA TYR A 117 -14.45 -7.08 -3.85
C TYR A 117 -13.02 -7.06 -3.30
N LEU A 118 -12.80 -6.28 -2.23
CA LEU A 118 -11.48 -6.08 -1.63
C LEU A 118 -10.72 -7.39 -1.31
N PRO A 119 -11.35 -8.44 -0.73
CA PRO A 119 -10.65 -9.70 -0.48
C PRO A 119 -10.11 -10.36 -1.75
N LYS A 120 -10.82 -10.25 -2.88
CA LYS A 120 -10.33 -10.78 -4.17
C LYS A 120 -9.12 -10.00 -4.68
N LEU A 121 -9.09 -8.69 -4.46
CA LEU A 121 -7.91 -7.87 -4.75
C LEU A 121 -6.72 -8.30 -3.88
N CYS A 122 -6.94 -8.53 -2.59
CA CYS A 122 -5.89 -9.01 -1.69
C CYS A 122 -5.34 -10.39 -2.06
N GLU A 123 -6.21 -11.33 -2.43
CA GLU A 123 -5.79 -12.64 -2.94
C GLU A 123 -4.89 -12.49 -4.18
N ALA A 124 -5.26 -11.62 -5.12
CA ALA A 124 -4.49 -11.39 -6.34
C ALA A 124 -3.11 -10.79 -6.06
N VAL A 125 -3.03 -9.80 -5.15
CA VAL A 125 -1.77 -9.16 -4.75
C VAL A 125 -0.84 -10.14 -4.03
N GLN A 126 -1.38 -10.97 -3.14
CA GLN A 126 -0.61 -11.97 -2.41
C GLN A 126 -0.12 -13.10 -3.35
N GLY A 127 -0.96 -13.55 -4.28
CA GLY A 127 -0.59 -14.53 -5.31
C GLY A 127 0.55 -14.05 -6.21
N ALA A 128 0.50 -12.80 -6.67
CA ALA A 128 1.57 -12.20 -7.46
C ALA A 128 2.92 -12.15 -6.73
N ASN A 129 2.90 -11.88 -5.41
CA ASN A 129 4.10 -11.90 -4.59
C ASN A 129 4.69 -13.32 -4.45
N SER A 130 3.85 -14.34 -4.29
CA SER A 130 4.30 -15.74 -4.17
C SER A 130 5.00 -16.25 -5.43
N HIS A 131 4.57 -15.81 -6.63
CA HIS A 131 5.24 -16.15 -7.88
C HIS A 131 6.60 -15.47 -8.04
N ARG A 132 6.78 -14.28 -7.45
CA ARG A 132 8.03 -13.51 -7.51
C ARG A 132 9.09 -14.03 -6.54
N GLU A 133 8.67 -14.69 -5.46
CA GLU A 133 9.57 -15.34 -4.50
C GLU A 133 10.18 -16.65 -5.05
N MET A 134 9.63 -17.21 -6.14
CA MET A 134 10.06 -18.49 -6.70
C MET A 134 11.14 -18.43 -7.80
N THR A 135 11.69 -17.25 -8.12
CA THR A 135 12.68 -17.10 -9.23
C THR A 135 14.15 -17.15 -8.83
N GLU A 136 14.49 -17.29 -7.55
CA GLU A 136 15.90 -17.39 -7.12
C GLU A 136 16.15 -18.53 -6.15
N ILE A 137 16.34 -19.76 -6.64
CA ILE A 137 17.30 -20.74 -6.12
C ILE A 137 17.46 -21.83 -7.19
N LYS A 138 18.67 -21.90 -7.80
CA LYS A 138 19.46 -23.12 -8.10
C LYS A 138 20.33 -22.91 -9.35
N SER A 139 21.52 -22.35 -9.16
CA SER A 139 22.66 -22.60 -10.04
C SER A 139 23.94 -22.74 -9.22
N SER A 140 24.14 -23.91 -8.62
CA SER A 140 25.45 -24.35 -8.16
C SER A 140 26.08 -25.20 -9.25
N GLY A 141 26.80 -24.56 -10.18
CA GLY A 141 27.63 -25.24 -11.16
C GLY A 141 28.89 -25.79 -10.48
N PHE A 142 28.84 -27.05 -10.02
CA PHE A 142 30.04 -27.79 -9.62
C PHE A 142 30.75 -28.27 -10.89
N VAL A 143 31.89 -27.64 -11.24
CA VAL A 143 32.74 -28.06 -12.35
C VAL A 143 33.89 -28.89 -11.80
N THR A 144 33.87 -30.19 -12.08
CA THR A 144 35.03 -31.10 -11.87
C THR A 144 36.15 -30.79 -12.87
N PRO A 145 37.44 -30.83 -12.49
CA PRO A 145 38.54 -30.59 -13.42
C PRO A 145 38.69 -31.77 -14.40
N LYS A 146 38.69 -31.49 -15.70
CA LYS A 146 38.99 -32.46 -16.76
C LYS A 146 40.52 -32.61 -16.89
N PRO A 147 41.09 -33.82 -17.03
CA PRO A 147 42.51 -33.99 -17.35
C PRO A 147 42.78 -33.60 -18.81
N VAL A 148 43.81 -32.79 -19.02
CA VAL A 148 44.35 -32.40 -20.33
C VAL A 148 45.32 -33.48 -20.84
N SER A 149 45.02 -34.05 -22.02
CA SER A 149 46.02 -34.73 -22.86
C SER A 149 46.20 -33.88 -24.11
N GLY A 150 47.39 -33.35 -24.29
CA GLY A 150 47.70 -32.32 -25.28
C GLY A 150 47.83 -32.86 -26.71
N VAL A 151 47.54 -31.98 -27.66
CA VAL A 151 48.29 -31.80 -28.92
C VAL A 151 48.13 -30.33 -29.31
N ALA A 152 49.25 -29.66 -29.57
CA ALA A 152 49.34 -28.25 -29.92
C ALA A 152 49.10 -28.03 -31.42
N LEU A 153 48.30 -27.01 -31.80
CA LEU A 153 48.42 -26.28 -33.07
C LEU A 153 47.92 -24.83 -32.90
N PRO A 154 48.62 -23.80 -33.43
CA PRO A 154 48.25 -22.40 -33.24
C PRO A 154 47.41 -21.90 -34.41
N ILE A 155 46.20 -21.38 -34.17
CA ILE A 155 45.45 -20.63 -35.20
C ILE A 155 44.93 -19.32 -34.61
N LYS A 156 45.50 -18.23 -35.13
CA LYS A 156 45.06 -16.83 -35.02
C LYS A 156 43.68 -16.69 -35.69
N SER A 157 42.72 -16.03 -35.04
CA SER A 157 41.57 -15.40 -35.71
C SER A 157 40.91 -14.41 -34.73
N MET A 158 41.23 -13.12 -34.85
CA MET A 158 40.39 -12.07 -35.48
C MET A 158 39.11 -11.77 -34.68
N VAL A 159 39.17 -10.63 -33.98
CA VAL A 159 38.03 -9.92 -33.41
C VAL A 159 37.15 -9.43 -34.56
N ALA A 160 35.85 -9.73 -34.52
CA ALA A 160 34.85 -9.07 -35.34
C ALA A 160 33.87 -8.30 -34.42
N PRO A 161 33.57 -7.02 -34.68
CA PRO A 161 32.58 -6.27 -33.91
C PRO A 161 31.16 -6.65 -34.36
N MET A 162 30.28 -6.85 -33.37
CA MET A 162 28.87 -7.19 -33.59
C MET A 162 28.09 -5.90 -33.90
N VAL A 163 27.56 -5.82 -35.11
CA VAL A 163 26.71 -4.72 -35.61
C VAL A 163 25.29 -4.89 -35.08
N ALA A 164 24.69 -3.80 -34.60
CA ALA A 164 23.31 -3.73 -34.10
C ALA A 164 22.28 -3.81 -35.24
N PRO A 165 21.09 -4.42 -35.03
CA PRO A 165 20.04 -4.45 -36.06
C PRO A 165 19.26 -3.12 -36.12
N ALA A 166 19.02 -2.64 -37.34
CA ALA A 166 18.13 -1.53 -37.65
C ALA A 166 16.66 -1.98 -37.66
N MET A 167 15.77 -1.12 -37.16
CA MET A 167 14.31 -1.29 -37.17
C MET A 167 13.73 -0.91 -38.55
N PRO A 168 12.74 -1.64 -39.09
CA PRO A 168 12.00 -1.22 -40.27
C PRO A 168 10.78 -0.33 -39.90
N PRO A 169 10.40 0.62 -40.77
CA PRO A 169 9.23 1.47 -40.57
C PRO A 169 7.95 0.81 -41.10
N TYR A 170 6.84 0.97 -40.39
CA TYR A 170 5.58 1.55 -40.90
C TYR A 170 4.65 1.87 -39.73
#